data_AF-A0A7J8HYW1-F1
#
_entry.id   AF-A0A7J8HYW1-F1
#
_cell.length_a   1.000
_cell.length_b   1.000
_cell.length_c   1.000
_cell.angle_alpha   90.00
_cell.angle_beta   90.00
_cell.angle_gamma   90.00
#
_symmetry.space_group_name_H-M   'P 1'
#
loop_
_entity.id
_entity.type
_entity.pdbx_description
1 polymer ?
#
loop_
_entity_poly.entity_id
_entity_poly.type
_entity_poly.pdbx_seq_one_letter_code
_entity_poly.pdbx_strand_id
1 'polypeptide(L)'
;MAAPADCSEAALAAALADVPELGRLLEVDPYLKPFAQDFQRRYKRFTQTLNDIGENEDGIDKFSRGYESFGIHRCADGGLYCKEWAPGAEGVFLTGDFSKYY
;
A
#
# COMPACT_ATOMS: atom_id res chain seq x y z
N MET A 1 -26.29 -2.81 15.41
CA MET A 1 -25.33 -2.03 14.59
C MET A 1 -26.16 -1.03 13.82
N ALA A 2 -26.14 0.25 14.19
CA ALA A 2 -27.03 1.25 13.59
C ALA A 2 -26.59 1.50 12.13
N ALA A 3 -27.54 1.43 11.19
CA ALA A 3 -27.31 1.89 9.82
C ALA A 3 -26.92 3.38 9.88
N PRO A 4 -25.87 3.82 9.17
CA PRO A 4 -25.54 5.24 9.12
C PRO A 4 -26.71 6.01 8.51
N ALA A 5 -26.87 7.27 8.95
CA ALA A 5 -27.84 8.20 8.39
C ALA A 5 -27.71 8.25 6.85
N ASP A 6 -28.85 8.40 6.16
CA ASP A 6 -28.92 8.44 4.70
C ASP A 6 -27.78 9.26 4.09
N CYS A 7 -26.98 8.60 3.25
CA CYS A 7 -25.99 9.27 2.43
C CYS A 7 -26.73 10.23 1.50
N SER A 8 -26.44 11.53 1.59
CA SER A 8 -27.12 12.52 0.76
C SER A 8 -26.95 12.20 -0.72
N GLU A 9 -27.97 12.45 -1.54
CA GLU A 9 -27.90 12.17 -2.99
C GLU A 9 -26.69 12.84 -3.66
N ALA A 10 -26.33 14.04 -3.21
CA ALA A 10 -25.13 14.75 -3.66
C ALA A 10 -23.84 13.98 -3.35
N ALA A 11 -23.76 13.35 -2.18
CA ALA A 11 -22.61 12.56 -1.77
C ALA A 11 -22.51 11.23 -2.53
N LEU A 12 -23.65 10.59 -2.81
CA LEU A 12 -23.71 9.42 -3.68
C LEU A 12 -23.26 9.76 -5.10
N ALA A 13 -23.73 10.87 -5.67
CA ALA A 13 -23.32 11.34 -6.99
C ALA A 13 -21.81 11.64 -7.07
N ALA A 14 -21.27 12.31 -6.05
CA ALA A 14 -19.83 12.59 -5.98
C ALA A 14 -18.99 11.31 -5.88
N ALA A 15 -19.45 10.32 -5.10
CA ALA A 15 -18.78 9.03 -5.02
C ALA A 15 -18.80 8.25 -6.33
N LEU A 16 -19.94 8.26 -7.05
CA LEU A 16 -20.08 7.62 -8.36
C LEU A 16 -19.19 8.25 -9.43
N ALA A 17 -18.92 9.56 -9.33
CA ALA A 17 -18.01 10.25 -10.24
C ALA A 17 -16.53 9.93 -9.96
N ASP A 18 -16.16 9.83 -8.68
CA ASP A 18 -14.76 9.66 -8.26
C ASP A 18 -14.30 8.20 -8.26
N VAL A 19 -15.19 7.25 -7.99
CA VAL A 19 -14.85 5.83 -7.79
C VAL A 19 -15.25 5.00 -9.01
N PRO A 20 -14.29 4.44 -9.76
CA PRO A 20 -14.59 3.58 -10.90
C PRO A 20 -15.44 2.37 -10.50
N GLU A 21 -16.36 1.97 -11.37
CA GLU A 21 -17.22 0.79 -11.20
C GLU A 21 -18.11 0.79 -9.94
N LEU A 22 -18.18 1.89 -9.18
CA LEU A 22 -19.01 1.95 -7.96
C LEU A 22 -20.49 1.72 -8.28
N GLY A 23 -21.00 2.23 -9.40
CA GLY A 23 -22.39 2.02 -9.82
C GLY A 23 -22.73 0.52 -9.93
N ARG A 24 -21.87 -0.25 -10.61
CA ARG A 24 -22.03 -1.69 -10.75
C ARG A 24 -21.96 -2.42 -9.41
N LEU A 25 -21.08 -2.00 -8.50
CA LEU A 25 -21.02 -2.57 -7.14
C LEU A 25 -22.34 -2.34 -6.38
N LEU A 26 -22.91 -1.14 -6.49
CA LEU A 26 -24.17 -0.80 -5.82
C LEU A 26 -25.41 -1.44 -6.45
N GLU A 27 -25.32 -1.86 -7.72
CA GLU A 27 -26.33 -2.71 -8.37
C GLU A 27 -26.30 -4.14 -7.81
N VAL A 28 -25.08 -4.68 -7.60
CA VAL A 28 -24.88 -6.02 -7.02
C VAL A 28 -25.28 -6.05 -5.54
N ASP A 29 -24.92 -5.01 -4.78
CA ASP A 29 -25.27 -4.88 -3.37
C ASP A 29 -25.77 -3.45 -3.03
N PRO A 30 -27.10 -3.24 -3.10
CA PRO A 30 -27.72 -1.95 -2.77
C PRO A 30 -27.55 -1.52 -1.31
N TYR A 31 -27.25 -2.44 -0.38
CA TYR A 31 -27.05 -2.09 1.03
C TYR A 31 -25.79 -1.28 1.27
N LEU A 32 -24.91 -1.19 0.27
CA LEU A 32 -23.69 -0.38 0.32
C LEU A 32 -23.92 1.11 0.02
N LYS A 33 -25.09 1.50 -0.50
CA LYS A 33 -25.41 2.89 -0.87
C LYS A 33 -25.18 3.90 0.27
N PRO A 34 -25.58 3.63 1.54
CA PRO A 34 -25.32 4.55 2.65
C PRO A 34 -23.83 4.82 2.92
N PHE A 35 -22.93 3.98 2.38
CA PHE A 35 -21.48 4.06 2.60
C PHE A 35 -20.73 4.69 1.41
N ALA A 36 -21.43 5.28 0.42
CA ALA A 36 -20.81 5.84 -0.79
C ALA A 36 -19.67 6.84 -0.49
N GLN A 37 -19.83 7.70 0.53
CA GLN A 37 -18.77 8.61 0.99
C GLN A 37 -17.51 7.87 1.48
N ASP A 38 -17.67 6.71 2.11
CA ASP A 38 -16.53 5.91 2.57
C ASP A 38 -15.78 5.32 1.39
N PHE A 39 -16.48 4.86 0.35
CA PHE A 39 -15.84 4.39 -0.89
C PHE A 39 -15.05 5.52 -1.56
N GLN A 40 -15.65 6.71 -1.69
CA GLN A 40 -14.98 7.89 -2.23
C GLN A 40 -13.71 8.24 -1.43
N ARG A 41 -13.80 8.28 -0.10
CA ARG A 41 -12.65 8.56 0.79
C ARG A 41 -11.55 7.50 0.63
N ARG A 42 -11.91 6.22 0.60
CA ARG A 42 -10.96 5.10 0.43
C ARG A 42 -10.26 5.16 -0.92
N TYR A 43 -11.01 5.42 -1.98
CA TYR A 43 -10.44 5.51 -3.33
C TYR A 43 -9.49 6.70 -3.45
N LYS A 44 -9.82 7.87 -2.89
CA LYS A 44 -8.90 9.02 -2.84
C LYS A 44 -7.59 8.68 -2.13
N ARG A 45 -7.65 7.98 -0.99
CA ARG A 45 -6.43 7.53 -0.29
C ARG A 45 -5.62 6.54 -1.13
N PHE A 46 -6.30 5.58 -1.76
CA PHE A 46 -5.65 4.62 -2.65
C PHE A 46 -4.92 5.33 -3.78
N THR A 47 -5.59 6.24 -4.51
CA THR A 47 -5.00 6.98 -5.62
C THR A 47 -3.84 7.85 -5.15
N GLN A 48 -3.99 8.54 -4.01
CA GLN A 48 -2.90 9.33 -3.43
C GLN A 48 -1.67 8.45 -3.14
N THR A 49 -1.84 7.35 -2.41
CA THR A 49 -0.72 6.45 -2.11
C THR A 49 -0.11 5.83 -3.35
N LEU A 50 -0.92 5.45 -4.36
CA LEU A 50 -0.42 4.91 -5.61
C LEU A 50 0.39 5.95 -6.39
N ASN A 51 -0.06 7.21 -6.38
CA ASN A 51 0.68 8.33 -7.00
C ASN A 51 1.98 8.59 -6.24
N ASP A 52 1.95 8.62 -4.91
CA ASP A 52 3.15 8.81 -4.09
C ASP A 52 4.18 7.70 -4.39
N ILE A 53 3.75 6.44 -4.54
CA ILE A 53 4.62 5.33 -4.97
C ILE A 53 5.11 5.55 -6.41
N GLY A 54 4.24 6.04 -7.31
CA GLY A 54 4.59 6.38 -8.69
C GLY A 54 5.71 7.41 -8.78
N GLU A 55 5.62 8.46 -7.97
CA GLU A 55 6.55 9.60 -7.96
C GLU A 55 7.86 9.29 -7.24
N ASN A 56 7.83 8.52 -6.15
CA ASN A 56 9.00 8.29 -5.29
C ASN A 56 9.72 6.96 -5.55
N GLU A 57 9.02 5.95 -6.10
CA GLU A 57 9.52 4.58 -6.22
C GLU A 57 9.41 4.05 -7.66
N ASP A 58 9.16 4.95 -8.62
CA ASP A 58 8.96 4.66 -10.06
C ASP A 58 7.85 3.62 -10.33
N GLY A 59 6.80 3.63 -9.49
CA GLY A 59 5.62 2.80 -9.65
C GLY A 59 5.64 1.48 -8.89
N ILE A 60 4.47 0.84 -8.84
CA ILE A 60 4.21 -0.31 -7.96
C ILE A 60 5.06 -1.54 -8.31
N ASP A 61 5.42 -1.74 -9.58
CA ASP A 61 6.27 -2.84 -10.02
C ASP A 61 7.66 -2.76 -9.35
N LYS A 62 8.34 -1.61 -9.47
CA LYS A 62 9.65 -1.40 -8.86
C LYS A 62 9.57 -1.40 -7.34
N PHE A 63 8.57 -0.72 -6.77
CA PHE A 63 8.36 -0.68 -5.32
C PHE A 63 8.20 -2.09 -4.72
N SER A 64 7.44 -2.97 -5.38
CA SER A 64 7.18 -4.33 -4.89
C SER A 64 8.39 -5.26 -4.93
N ARG A 65 9.47 -4.89 -5.63
CA ARG A 65 10.70 -5.67 -5.78
C ARG A 65 11.76 -5.33 -4.74
N GLY A 66 11.35 -4.82 -3.57
CA GLY A 66 12.25 -4.56 -2.45
C GLY A 66 13.11 -5.76 -2.05
N TYR A 67 12.62 -6.99 -2.23
CA TYR A 67 13.38 -8.23 -1.96
C TYR A 67 14.65 -8.38 -2.82
N GLU A 68 14.78 -7.69 -3.95
CA GLU A 68 15.98 -7.72 -4.79
C GLU A 68 17.17 -7.01 -4.13
N SER A 69 16.93 -6.24 -3.06
CA SER A 69 17.97 -5.46 -2.39
C SER A 69 17.91 -5.53 -0.86
N PHE A 70 16.74 -5.59 -0.24
CA PHE A 70 16.61 -5.86 1.19
C PHE A 70 16.93 -7.32 1.51
N GLY A 71 17.43 -7.58 2.71
CA GLY A 71 17.94 -8.88 3.13
C GLY A 71 19.42 -9.07 2.75
N ILE A 72 19.79 -10.31 2.45
CA ILE A 72 21.18 -10.75 2.24
C ILE A 72 21.33 -11.32 0.82
N HIS A 73 22.26 -10.75 0.05
CA HIS A 73 22.47 -11.09 -1.36
C HIS A 73 23.95 -11.35 -1.64
N ARG A 74 24.26 -12.45 -2.33
CA ARG A 74 25.62 -12.70 -2.83
C ARG A 74 25.84 -11.94 -4.14
N CYS A 75 26.88 -11.13 -4.18
CA CYS A 75 27.28 -10.38 -5.37
C CYS A 75 28.00 -11.27 -6.39
N ALA A 76 28.01 -10.84 -7.65
CA ALA A 76 28.66 -11.58 -8.74
C ALA A 76 30.19 -11.71 -8.57
N ASP A 77 30.81 -10.76 -7.88
CA ASP A 77 32.23 -10.77 -7.51
C ASP A 77 32.55 -11.66 -6.30
N GLY A 78 31.53 -12.31 -5.72
CA GLY A 78 31.67 -13.16 -4.53
C GLY A 78 31.50 -12.42 -3.20
N GLY A 79 31.29 -11.10 -3.21
CA GLY A 79 30.97 -10.31 -2.01
C GLY A 79 29.56 -10.58 -1.47
N LEU A 80 29.24 -9.96 -0.33
CA LEU A 80 27.92 -10.03 0.30
C LEU A 80 27.34 -8.63 0.47
N TYR A 81 26.17 -8.38 -0.10
CA TYR A 81 25.39 -7.16 0.09
C TYR A 81 24.28 -7.42 1.09
N CYS A 82 24.16 -6.56 2.10
CA CYS A 82 23.13 -6.66 3.12
C CYS A 82 22.47 -5.31 3.31
N LYS A 83 21.14 -5.29 3.37
CA LYS A 83 20.37 -4.08 3.64
C LYS A 83 19.17 -4.40 4.51
N GLU A 84 18.99 -3.60 5.56
CA GLU A 84 17.87 -3.74 6.48
C GLU A 84 17.31 -2.36 6.87
N TRP A 85 16.02 -2.31 7.18
CA TRP A 85 15.38 -1.10 7.70
C TRP A 85 15.28 -1.16 9.22
N ALA A 86 16.20 -0.47 9.90
CA ALA A 86 16.26 -0.41 11.36
C ALA A 86 16.46 1.03 11.85
N PRO A 87 15.48 1.94 11.63
CA PRO A 87 15.64 3.37 11.90
C PRO A 87 15.88 3.72 13.37
N GLY A 88 15.53 2.82 14.30
CA GLY A 88 15.74 3.01 15.74
C GLY A 88 16.99 2.36 16.30
N ALA A 89 17.84 1.73 15.47
CA ALA A 89 19.03 1.04 15.94
C ALA A 89 20.22 2.01 16.10
N GLU A 90 20.98 1.85 17.18
CA GLU A 90 22.26 2.56 17.37
C GLU A 90 23.36 1.96 16.48
N GLY A 91 23.30 0.65 16.24
CA GLY A 91 24.18 -0.07 15.33
C GLY A 91 23.54 -1.35 14.83
N VAL A 92 23.88 -1.74 13.61
CA VAL A 92 23.40 -2.97 12.96
C VAL A 92 24.61 -3.78 12.51
N PHE A 93 24.63 -5.05 12.89
CA PHE A 93 25.70 -5.99 12.57
C PHE A 93 25.10 -7.29 12.04
N LEU A 94 25.81 -7.96 11.15
CA LEU A 94 25.44 -9.27 10.63
C LEU A 94 26.31 -10.34 11.31
N THR A 95 25.67 -11.33 11.93
CA THR A 95 26.36 -12.43 12.62
C THR A 95 25.65 -13.76 12.36
N GLY A 96 26.36 -14.87 12.55
CA GLY A 96 25.82 -16.22 12.41
C GLY A 96 26.92 -17.27 12.34
N ASP A 97 26.59 -18.48 11.87
CA ASP A 97 27.55 -19.58 11.76
C ASP A 97 28.80 -19.19 10.94
N PHE A 98 28.61 -18.37 9.89
CA PHE A 98 29.69 -17.90 9.02
C PHE A 98 30.70 -16.98 9.72
N SER A 99 30.30 -16.30 10.81
CA SER A 99 31.17 -15.46 11.65
C SER A 99 31.48 -16.09 13.00
N LYS A 100 31.04 -17.33 13.25
CA LYS A 100 31.14 -18.02 14.56
C LYS A 100 30.48 -17.21 15.69
N TYR A 101 29.41 -16.47 15.37
CA TYR A 101 28.68 -15.60 16.31
C TYR A 101 29.48 -14.42 16.87
N TYR A 102 30.58 -14.04 16.22
CA TYR A 102 31.26 -12.77 16.43
C TYR A 102 30.75 -11.72 15.44
#